data_AF-A0A8X7BWJ8-F1
#
_entry.id   AF-A0A8X7BWJ8-F1
#
_cell.length_a   1.000
_cell.length_b   1.000
_cell.length_c   1.000
_cell.angle_alpha   90.00
_cell.angle_beta   90.00
_cell.angle_gamma   90.00
#
_symmetry.space_group_name_H-M   'P 1'
#
loop_
_entity.id
_entity.type
_entity.pdbx_description
1 polymer ?
#
loop_
_entity_poly.entity_id
_entity_poly.type
_entity_poly.pdbx_seq_one_letter_code
_entity_poly.pdbx_strand_id
1 'polypeptide(L)'
;MYTNLLELALPLYRLHGSYEALKGGTACEAMEDFTGGVTEVYELDKAPSNFYRILHKAFERWSLMSCSIEPDPNIVEMEMSNGLIRGHAYSITKVKLVEVQTPRVRGKIPLLRIRNPWGNECEWRGAWSDRSPEWTLISPEEKEAMGLRFDADGEFW
;
A
#
# COMPACT_ATOMS: atom_id res chain seq x y z
N MET A 1 0.59 -4.64 -25.55
CA MET A 1 0.90 -3.24 -25.92
C MET A 1 1.78 -2.70 -24.81
N TYR A 2 3.10 -2.86 -24.95
CA TYR A 2 4.08 -2.46 -23.95
C TYR A 2 4.24 -0.94 -24.00
N THR A 3 3.58 -0.21 -23.11
CA THR A 3 3.93 1.20 -22.88
C THR A 3 5.31 1.21 -22.23
N ASN A 4 6.31 1.61 -23.03
CA ASN A 4 7.70 1.71 -22.60
C ASN A 4 7.80 2.67 -21.40
N LEU A 5 8.42 2.21 -20.31
CA LEU A 5 8.79 3.02 -19.14
C LEU A 5 9.50 4.34 -19.52
N LEU A 6 10.12 4.40 -20.70
CA LEU A 6 10.82 5.56 -21.25
C LEU A 6 9.92 6.78 -21.52
N GLU A 7 8.65 6.58 -21.87
CA GLU A 7 7.76 7.72 -22.19
C GLU A 7 7.31 8.49 -20.94
N LEU A 8 7.20 7.82 -19.78
CA LEU A 8 6.90 8.44 -18.50
C LEU A 8 8.13 9.09 -17.82
N ALA A 9 9.33 8.65 -18.18
CA ALA A 9 10.58 9.16 -17.59
C ALA A 9 11.01 10.52 -18.14
N LEU A 10 10.71 10.81 -19.42
CA LEU A 10 11.08 12.07 -20.09
C LEU A 10 10.43 13.34 -19.48
N PRO A 11 9.14 13.34 -19.10
CA PRO A 11 8.52 14.46 -18.39
C PRO A 11 9.13 14.70 -17.00
N LEU A 12 9.32 13.63 -16.20
CA LEU A 12 9.87 13.72 -14.84
C LEU A 12 11.31 14.23 -14.82
N TYR A 13 12.14 13.82 -15.80
CA TYR A 13 13.50 14.32 -15.97
C TYR A 13 13.52 15.83 -16.25
N ARG A 14 12.59 16.34 -17.07
CA ARG A 14 12.52 17.76 -17.41
C ARG A 14 12.02 18.64 -16.27
N LEU A 15 11.24 18.10 -15.33
CA LEU A 15 10.74 18.82 -14.16
C LEU A 15 11.77 18.90 -13.02
N HIS A 16 12.54 17.84 -12.76
CA HIS A 16 13.42 17.78 -11.58
C HIS A 16 14.92 17.94 -11.89
N GLY A 17 15.32 18.01 -13.16
CA GLY A 17 16.68 18.36 -13.61
C GLY A 17 17.80 17.35 -13.28
N SER A 18 17.55 16.37 -12.39
CA SER A 18 18.48 15.33 -11.96
C SER A 18 17.72 14.14 -11.34
N TYR A 19 18.18 12.91 -11.56
CA TYR A 19 17.67 11.71 -10.86
C TYR A 19 17.91 11.74 -9.35
N GLU A 20 18.91 12.50 -8.89
CA GLU A 20 19.26 12.64 -7.47
C GLU A 20 18.26 13.54 -6.72
N ALA A 21 17.58 14.44 -7.42
CA ALA A 21 16.54 15.31 -6.84
C ALA A 21 15.25 14.54 -6.48
N LEU A 22 15.07 13.32 -7.01
CA LEU A 22 13.95 12.44 -6.66
C LEU A 22 14.19 11.66 -5.36
N LYS A 23 15.41 11.68 -4.81
CA LYS A 23 15.81 10.89 -3.64
C LYS A 23 15.30 11.46 -2.29
N GLY A 24 14.46 12.49 -2.33
CA GLY A 24 13.90 13.14 -1.14
C GLY A 24 12.55 13.83 -1.35
N GLY A 25 11.88 13.58 -2.49
CA GLY A 25 10.53 14.09 -2.72
C GLY A 25 9.53 13.38 -1.82
N THR A 26 8.58 14.12 -1.24
CA THR A 26 7.51 13.48 -0.49
C THR A 26 6.54 12.80 -1.46
N ALA A 27 5.96 11.66 -1.06
CA ALA A 27 4.95 10.97 -1.87
C ALA A 27 3.77 11.90 -2.23
N CYS A 28 3.52 12.93 -1.41
CA CYS A 28 2.50 13.94 -1.65
C CYS A 28 2.81 14.81 -2.87
N GLU A 29 4.01 15.38 -2.97
CA GLU A 29 4.42 16.21 -4.10
C GLU A 29 4.33 15.42 -5.41
N ALA A 30 4.80 14.17 -5.41
CA ALA A 30 4.68 13.30 -6.58
C ALA A 30 3.22 13.04 -6.97
N MET A 31 2.32 12.83 -6.00
CA MET A 31 0.90 12.62 -6.29
C MET A 31 0.21 13.85 -6.85
N GLU A 32 0.56 15.04 -6.37
CA GLU A 32 0.04 16.31 -6.89
C GLU A 32 0.54 16.54 -8.32
N ASP A 33 1.82 16.29 -8.59
CA ASP A 33 2.40 16.41 -9.93
C ASP A 33 1.78 15.43 -10.93
N PHE A 34 1.46 14.20 -10.50
CA PHE A 34 0.87 13.19 -11.39
C PHE A 34 -0.63 13.37 -11.65
N THR A 35 -1.37 13.99 -10.72
CA THR A 35 -2.84 14.04 -10.78
C THR A 35 -3.40 15.45 -10.95
N GLY A 36 -2.61 16.49 -10.65
CA GLY A 36 -3.11 17.86 -10.47
C GLY A 36 -4.08 18.01 -9.29
N GLY A 37 -4.16 17.00 -8.43
CA GLY A 37 -5.04 16.94 -7.27
C GLY A 37 -4.43 17.60 -6.03
N VAL A 38 -5.16 17.52 -4.93
CA VAL A 38 -4.69 17.93 -3.59
C VAL A 38 -4.42 16.68 -2.77
N THR A 39 -3.28 16.60 -2.11
CA THR A 39 -2.97 15.47 -1.23
C THR A 39 -3.46 15.70 0.20
N GLU A 40 -4.07 14.68 0.79
CA GLU A 40 -4.43 14.67 2.21
C GLU A 40 -3.50 13.72 2.98
N VAL A 41 -2.94 14.20 4.10
CA VAL A 41 -2.06 13.40 4.96
C VAL A 41 -2.77 13.09 6.28
N TYR A 42 -2.76 11.81 6.67
CA TYR A 42 -3.36 11.34 7.91
C TYR A 42 -2.31 10.68 8.79
N GLU A 43 -2.13 11.21 10.01
CA GLU A 43 -1.39 10.51 11.07
C GLU A 43 -2.27 9.39 11.64
N LEU A 44 -1.79 8.14 11.60
CA LEU A 44 -2.57 6.98 12.05
C LEU A 44 -2.96 7.07 13.54
N ASP A 45 -2.11 7.66 14.39
CA ASP A 45 -2.38 7.85 15.82
C ASP A 45 -3.50 8.85 16.10
N LYS A 46 -3.76 9.76 15.16
CA LYS A 46 -4.82 10.79 15.25
C LYS A 46 -5.92 10.56 14.22
N ALA A 47 -5.95 9.40 13.59
CA ALA A 47 -6.90 9.10 12.53
C ALA A 47 -8.34 9.11 13.06
N PRO A 48 -9.29 9.68 12.31
CA PRO A 48 -10.69 9.72 12.74
C PRO A 48 -11.30 8.31 12.77
N SER A 49 -12.33 8.10 13.59
CA SER A 49 -12.98 6.78 13.71
C SER A 49 -13.57 6.25 12.40
N ASN A 50 -13.86 7.13 11.43
CA ASN A 50 -14.33 6.79 10.10
C ASN A 50 -13.22 6.71 9.04
N PHE A 51 -11.95 6.57 9.44
CA PHE A 51 -10.80 6.55 8.54
C PHE A 51 -10.91 5.48 7.45
N TYR A 52 -11.33 4.26 7.81
CA TYR A 52 -11.56 3.20 6.82
C TYR A 52 -12.56 3.63 5.72
N ARG A 53 -13.64 4.33 6.10
CA ARG A 53 -14.64 4.83 5.13
C ARG A 53 -14.04 5.88 4.21
N ILE A 54 -13.09 6.69 4.70
CA ILE A 54 -12.36 7.66 3.87
C ILE A 54 -11.50 6.91 2.85
N LEU A 55 -10.71 5.93 3.30
CA LEU A 55 -9.87 5.09 2.44
C LEU A 55 -10.70 4.34 1.39
N HIS A 56 -11.84 3.75 1.79
CA HIS A 56 -12.72 3.04 0.87
C HIS A 56 -13.26 3.97 -0.22
N LYS A 57 -13.71 5.17 0.16
CA LYS A 57 -14.18 6.17 -0.82
C LYS A 57 -13.05 6.68 -1.72
N ALA A 58 -11.84 6.85 -1.19
CA ALA A 58 -10.67 7.22 -1.97
C ALA A 58 -10.36 6.12 -3.01
N PHE A 59 -10.40 4.85 -2.60
CA PHE A 59 -10.25 3.71 -3.48
C PHE A 59 -11.33 3.66 -4.57
N GLU A 60 -12.61 3.85 -4.24
CA GLU A 60 -13.72 3.88 -5.21
C GLU A 60 -13.60 5.01 -6.24
N ARG A 61 -12.94 6.12 -5.85
CA ARG A 61 -12.66 7.26 -6.73
C ARG A 61 -11.34 7.11 -7.50
N TRP A 62 -10.68 5.96 -7.42
CA TRP A 62 -9.38 5.71 -8.03
C TRP A 62 -8.31 6.71 -7.60
N SER A 63 -8.41 7.23 -6.38
CA SER A 63 -7.40 8.09 -5.79
C SER A 63 -6.11 7.30 -5.54
N LEU A 64 -4.96 7.92 -5.78
CA LEU A 64 -3.67 7.38 -5.38
C LEU A 64 -3.55 7.46 -3.86
N MET A 65 -3.04 6.39 -3.25
CA MET A 65 -2.88 6.29 -1.81
C MET A 65 -1.53 5.65 -1.51
N SER A 66 -0.82 6.24 -0.56
CA SER A 66 0.46 5.73 -0.07
C SER A 66 0.47 5.77 1.45
N CYS A 67 1.26 4.89 2.04
CA CYS A 67 1.55 4.92 3.47
C CYS A 67 3.06 4.75 3.67
N SER A 68 3.55 5.23 4.81
CA SER A 68 4.95 5.10 5.18
C SER A 68 5.05 4.99 6.70
N ILE A 69 6.11 4.33 7.16
CA ILE A 69 6.43 4.27 8.58
C ILE A 69 7.52 5.30 8.86
N GLU A 70 7.37 6.08 9.94
CA GLU A 70 8.36 7.11 10.30
C GLU A 70 9.77 6.51 10.41
N PRO A 71 10.76 7.11 9.72
CA PRO A 71 12.15 6.67 9.76
C PRO A 71 12.74 6.88 11.15
N ASP A 72 13.70 6.04 11.52
CA ASP A 72 14.62 6.38 12.61
C ASP A 72 15.66 7.37 12.06
N PRO A 73 15.92 8.51 12.73
CA PRO A 73 16.87 9.50 12.23
C PRO A 73 18.30 8.95 12.03
N ASN A 74 18.64 7.83 12.67
CA ASN A 74 19.99 7.26 12.58
C ASN A 74 20.10 6.07 11.63
N ILE A 75 18.97 5.53 11.15
CA ILE A 75 18.96 4.27 10.38
C ILE A 75 18.02 4.42 9.19
N VAL A 76 18.64 4.44 8.01
CA VAL A 76 17.93 4.44 6.72
C VAL A 76 17.39 3.03 6.47
N GLU A 77 16.11 2.92 6.14
CA GLU A 77 15.47 1.69 5.64
C GLU A 77 15.69 0.45 6.52
N MET A 78 15.27 0.55 7.80
CA MET A 78 15.35 -0.56 8.74
C MET A 78 14.22 -1.57 8.52
N GLU A 79 14.56 -2.80 8.12
CA GLU A 79 13.62 -3.94 8.18
C GLU A 79 13.29 -4.30 9.63
N MET A 80 12.00 -4.32 9.94
CA MET A 80 11.43 -4.71 11.21
C MET A 80 11.20 -6.23 11.27
N SER A 81 11.06 -6.78 12.48
CA SER A 81 10.81 -8.21 12.69
C SER A 81 9.51 -8.74 12.05
N ASN A 82 8.56 -7.84 11.76
CA ASN A 82 7.30 -8.13 11.09
C ASN A 82 7.39 -8.08 9.55
N GLY A 83 8.59 -7.80 8.99
CA GLY A 83 8.86 -7.74 7.56
C GLY A 83 8.65 -6.36 6.89
N LEU A 84 8.14 -5.37 7.63
CA LEU A 84 8.00 -3.99 7.12
C LEU A 84 9.29 -3.20 7.26
N ILE A 85 9.45 -2.15 6.47
CA ILE A 85 10.66 -1.31 6.42
C ILE A 85 10.29 0.10 6.90
N ARG A 86 11.05 0.62 7.86
CA ARG A 86 10.91 2.00 8.33
C ARG A 86 11.54 2.99 7.38
N GLY A 87 10.96 4.18 7.25
CA GLY A 87 11.44 5.19 6.30
C GLY A 87 11.18 4.82 4.85
N HIS A 88 10.31 3.83 4.61
CA HIS A 88 9.97 3.37 3.27
C HIS A 88 8.53 3.72 2.92
N ALA A 89 8.32 4.09 1.65
CA ALA A 89 7.01 4.41 1.12
C ALA A 89 6.39 3.18 0.46
N TYR A 90 5.17 2.87 0.87
CA TYR A 90 4.35 1.79 0.34
C TYR A 90 3.14 2.37 -0.40
N SER A 91 2.65 1.63 -1.40
CA SER A 91 1.44 1.98 -2.13
C SER A 91 0.25 1.17 -1.62
N ILE A 92 -0.90 1.80 -1.39
CA ILE A 92 -2.14 1.09 -1.07
C ILE A 92 -2.85 0.79 -2.38
N THR A 93 -2.91 -0.48 -2.76
CA THR A 93 -3.45 -0.92 -4.08
C THR A 93 -4.87 -1.43 -4.00
N LYS A 94 -5.39 -1.76 -2.81
CA LYS A 94 -6.78 -2.20 -2.63
C LYS A 94 -7.28 -1.91 -1.23
N VAL A 95 -8.57 -1.58 -1.12
CA VAL A 95 -9.27 -1.43 0.16
C VAL A 95 -10.50 -2.31 0.09
N LYS A 96 -10.63 -3.30 0.99
CA LYS A 96 -11.76 -4.23 0.95
C LYS A 96 -12.24 -4.61 2.34
N LEU A 97 -13.55 -4.80 2.48
CA LEU A 97 -14.16 -5.33 3.68
C LEU A 97 -14.40 -6.82 3.45
N VAL A 98 -13.76 -7.67 4.25
CA VAL A 98 -13.84 -9.12 4.09
C VAL A 98 -14.76 -9.70 5.13
N GLU A 99 -15.72 -10.52 4.68
CA GLU A 99 -16.60 -11.25 5.58
C GLU A 99 -15.89 -12.51 6.06
N VAL A 100 -15.69 -12.60 7.37
CA VAL A 100 -15.17 -13.80 8.02
C VAL A 100 -16.36 -14.55 8.60
N GLN A 101 -16.54 -15.79 8.14
CA GLN A 101 -17.61 -16.66 8.60
C GLN A 101 -17.03 -17.96 9.12
N THR A 102 -16.94 -18.07 10.44
CA THR A 102 -16.65 -19.34 11.12
C THR A 102 -17.85 -19.74 11.98
N PRO A 103 -17.92 -21.01 12.43
CA PRO A 103 -18.97 -21.45 13.35
C PRO A 103 -19.02 -20.66 14.67
N ARG A 104 -17.95 -19.93 15.04
CA ARG A 104 -17.81 -19.21 16.33
C ARG A 104 -17.73 -17.70 16.18
N VAL A 105 -17.29 -17.20 15.02
CA VAL A 105 -17.05 -15.78 14.76
C VAL A 105 -17.65 -15.43 13.41
N ARG A 106 -18.56 -14.45 13.40
CA ARG A 106 -19.06 -13.79 12.21
C ARG A 106 -18.74 -12.31 12.32
N GLY A 107 -18.11 -11.76 11.29
CA GLY A 107 -17.72 -10.36 11.29
C GLY A 107 -17.23 -9.88 9.94
N LYS A 108 -17.14 -8.56 9.83
CA LYS A 108 -16.55 -7.86 8.68
C LYS A 108 -15.24 -7.26 9.14
N ILE A 109 -14.15 -7.63 8.48
CA ILE A 109 -12.80 -7.14 8.79
C ILE A 109 -12.35 -6.20 7.67
N PRO A 110 -11.96 -4.95 7.97
CA PRO A 110 -11.36 -4.07 7.00
C PRO A 110 -9.93 -4.53 6.71
N LEU A 111 -9.64 -4.82 5.44
CA LEU A 111 -8.30 -5.16 4.96
C LEU A 111 -7.84 -4.14 3.90
N LEU A 112 -6.53 -3.91 3.90
CA LEU A 112 -5.84 -3.05 2.94
C LEU A 112 -4.79 -3.89 2.24
N ARG A 113 -4.73 -3.81 0.91
CA ARG A 113 -3.64 -4.40 0.16
C ARG A 113 -2.57 -3.36 -0.06
N ILE A 114 -1.37 -3.67 0.37
CA ILE A 114 -0.21 -2.79 0.38
C ILE A 114 0.85 -3.40 -0.52
N ARG A 115 1.51 -2.56 -1.33
CA ARG A 115 2.58 -2.96 -2.22
C ARG A 115 3.87 -2.24 -1.87
N ASN A 116 4.92 -3.02 -1.65
CA ASN A 116 6.29 -2.57 -1.58
C ASN A 116 6.79 -2.26 -3.01
N PRO A 117 7.21 -1.02 -3.32
CA PRO A 117 7.68 -0.67 -4.66
C PRO A 117 8.94 -1.41 -5.09
N TRP A 118 9.74 -1.95 -4.17
CA TRP A 118 10.90 -2.78 -4.49
C TRP A 118 10.53 -4.13 -5.10
N GLY A 119 9.29 -4.59 -4.90
CA GLY A 119 8.80 -5.84 -5.44
C GLY A 119 9.64 -7.05 -5.01
N ASN A 120 10.13 -7.03 -3.77
CA ASN A 120 10.96 -8.07 -3.19
C ASN A 120 10.21 -8.79 -2.05
N GLU A 121 10.80 -9.87 -1.54
CA GLU A 121 10.22 -10.72 -0.48
C GLU A 121 10.07 -10.02 0.90
N CYS A 122 10.38 -8.72 0.99
CA CYS A 122 10.17 -7.92 2.20
C CYS A 122 8.69 -7.53 2.32
N GLU A 123 7.90 -8.53 2.69
CA GLU A 123 6.44 -8.47 2.84
C GLU A 123 6.03 -8.60 4.30
N TRP A 124 4.80 -8.20 4.59
CA TRP A 124 4.20 -8.39 5.90
C TRP A 124 4.18 -9.87 6.30
N ARG A 125 4.66 -10.17 7.52
CA ARG A 125 4.72 -11.54 8.07
C ARG A 125 3.69 -11.82 9.17
N GLY A 126 2.78 -10.88 9.43
CA GLY A 126 1.76 -11.01 10.48
C GLY A 126 0.46 -11.64 9.97
N ALA A 127 -0.64 -11.36 10.66
CA ALA A 127 -1.97 -11.82 10.28
C ALA A 127 -2.36 -11.29 8.89
N TRP A 128 -2.98 -12.13 8.06
CA TRP A 128 -3.33 -11.87 6.66
C TRP A 128 -2.15 -11.74 5.69
N SER A 129 -0.92 -12.03 6.13
CA SER A 129 0.22 -12.26 5.23
C SER A 129 -0.03 -13.42 4.26
N ASP A 130 0.76 -13.55 3.21
CA ASP A 130 0.60 -14.57 2.18
C ASP A 130 0.51 -16.02 2.70
N ARG A 131 1.23 -16.30 3.79
CA ARG A 131 1.26 -17.64 4.42
C ARG A 131 0.36 -17.73 5.66
N SER A 132 -0.51 -16.75 5.88
CA SER A 132 -1.40 -16.71 7.05
C SER A 132 -2.46 -17.81 7.04
N PRO A 133 -2.68 -18.50 8.18
CA PRO A 133 -3.82 -19.39 8.34
C PRO A 133 -5.16 -18.63 8.32
N GLU A 134 -5.18 -17.32 8.54
CA GLU A 134 -6.38 -16.46 8.50
C GLU A 134 -7.12 -16.54 7.17
N TRP A 135 -6.41 -16.80 6.07
CA TRP A 135 -7.03 -17.03 4.76
C TRP A 135 -7.93 -18.26 4.74
N THR A 136 -7.80 -19.21 5.67
CA THR A 136 -8.73 -20.35 5.78
C THR A 136 -10.10 -19.94 6.30
N LEU A 137 -10.24 -18.75 6.89
CA LEU A 137 -11.46 -18.26 7.52
C LEU A 137 -12.42 -17.55 6.55
N ILE A 138 -12.02 -17.42 5.27
CA ILE A 138 -12.77 -16.74 4.23
C ILE A 138 -13.11 -17.71 3.09
N SER A 139 -14.27 -17.51 2.47
CA SER A 139 -14.76 -18.33 1.38
C SER A 139 -13.86 -18.27 0.14
N PRO A 140 -13.81 -19.34 -0.68
CA PRO A 140 -13.11 -19.34 -1.96
C PRO A 140 -13.57 -18.20 -2.89
N GLU A 141 -14.86 -17.87 -2.90
CA GLU A 141 -15.43 -16.79 -3.72
C GLU A 141 -14.85 -15.42 -3.32
N GLU A 142 -14.72 -15.16 -2.02
CA GLU A 142 -14.12 -13.94 -1.49
C GLU A 142 -12.63 -13.84 -1.84
N LYS A 143 -11.90 -14.96 -1.79
CA LYS A 143 -10.49 -15.04 -2.21
C LYS A 143 -10.32 -14.69 -3.68
N GLU A 144 -11.17 -15.25 -4.53
CA GLU A 144 -11.15 -14.97 -5.98
C GLU A 144 -11.51 -13.50 -6.25
N ALA A 145 -12.53 -12.97 -5.59
CA ALA A 145 -12.90 -11.55 -5.68
C ALA A 145 -11.82 -10.61 -5.10
N MET A 146 -10.99 -11.10 -4.18
CA MET A 146 -9.80 -10.37 -3.70
C MET A 146 -8.69 -10.40 -4.74
N GLY A 147 -8.66 -11.41 -5.62
CA GLY A 147 -7.59 -11.63 -6.58
C GLY A 147 -6.29 -11.96 -5.86
N LEU A 148 -6.37 -12.77 -4.80
CA LEU A 148 -5.20 -13.16 -4.01
C LEU A 148 -4.16 -13.82 -4.93
N ARG A 149 -2.97 -13.25 -4.92
CA ARG A 149 -1.75 -13.86 -5.45
C ARG A 149 -0.82 -14.05 -4.27
N PHE A 150 -0.29 -15.25 -4.13
CA PHE A 150 0.67 -15.58 -3.09
C PHE A 150 2.02 -15.72 -3.77
N ASP A 151 2.53 -14.59 -4.24
CA ASP A 151 3.77 -14.47 -5.01
C ASP A 151 4.69 -13.52 -4.26
N ALA A 152 6.01 -13.74 -4.35
CA ALA A 152 6.98 -12.84 -3.74
C ALA A 152 7.17 -11.57 -4.60
N ASP A 153 6.11 -10.79 -4.75
CA ASP A 153 6.03 -9.60 -5.61
C ASP A 153 5.96 -8.29 -4.81
N GLY A 154 6.07 -8.37 -3.48
CA GLY A 154 6.01 -7.26 -2.55
C GLY A 154 4.59 -6.78 -2.26
N GLU A 155 3.54 -7.43 -2.77
CA GLU A 155 2.14 -7.11 -2.48
C GLU A 155 1.57 -8.04 -1.40
N PHE A 156 1.02 -7.46 -0.34
CA PHE A 156 0.49 -8.19 0.82
C PHE A 156 -0.77 -7.53 1.38
N TRP A 157 -1.50 -8.24 2.23
CA TRP A 157 -2.70 -7.76 2.92
C TRP A 157 -2.49 -7.57 4.43
#